data_AF-A0A6A5AZP5-F1
#
_entry.id   AF-A0A6A5AZP5-F1
#
_cell.length_a   1.000
_cell.length_b   1.000
_cell.length_c   1.000
_cell.angle_alpha   90.00
_cell.angle_beta   90.00
_cell.angle_gamma   90.00
#
_symmetry.space_group_name_H-M   'P 1'
#
loop_
_entity.id
_entity.type
_entity.pdbx_description
1 polymer ?
#
loop_
_entity_poly.entity_id
_entity_poly.type
_entity_poly.pdbx_seq_one_letter_code
_entity_poly.pdbx_strand_id
1 'polypeptide(L)'
;AKRKELIEAKNEADSLVYTTEKTLTEHEAKLDASLVESVKASLQGVRDAIEKDDLATLKAALEDLNKTSMKIGEAIYKQGNTTTDGADDKKEDKEDVHDAEFKDKKP
;
A
#
# COMPACT_ATOMS: atom_id res chain seq x y z
N ALA A 1 -12.06 -21.10 15.83
CA ALA A 1 -11.06 -20.02 15.75
C ALA A 1 -10.49 -19.92 14.33
N LYS A 2 -9.61 -20.83 13.88
CA LYS A 2 -8.93 -20.75 12.57
C LYS A 2 -9.82 -20.51 11.34
N ARG A 3 -10.97 -21.19 11.20
CA ARG A 3 -11.90 -20.93 10.07
C ARG A 3 -12.49 -19.52 10.09
N LYS A 4 -12.80 -19.00 11.29
CA LYS A 4 -13.33 -17.64 11.45
C LYS A 4 -12.25 -16.61 11.11
N GLU A 5 -11.05 -16.80 11.65
CA GLU A 5 -9.89 -15.93 11.35
C GLU A 5 -9.54 -15.91 9.86
N LEU A 6 -9.65 -17.07 9.18
CA LEU A 6 -9.44 -17.14 7.74
C LEU A 6 -10.50 -16.35 6.97
N ILE A 7 -11.77 -16.46 7.35
CA ILE A 7 -12.85 -15.68 6.72
C ILE A 7 -12.64 -14.18 6.94
N GLU A 8 -12.29 -13.77 8.16
CA GLU A 8 -12.00 -12.37 8.48
C GLU A 8 -10.82 -11.84 7.67
N ALA A 9 -9.72 -12.60 7.61
CA ALA A 9 -8.54 -12.24 6.81
C ALA A 9 -8.86 -12.16 5.30
N LYS A 10 -9.70 -13.06 4.77
CA LYS A 10 -10.12 -13.00 3.36
C LYS A 10 -10.95 -11.75 3.07
N ASN A 11 -11.89 -11.41 3.94
CA ASN A 11 -12.70 -10.20 3.78
C ASN A 11 -11.86 -8.93 3.83
N GLU A 12 -10.87 -8.87 4.73
CA GLU A 12 -9.90 -7.77 4.80
C GLU A 12 -9.05 -7.70 3.52
N ALA A 13 -8.58 -8.86 3.05
CA ALA A 13 -7.79 -8.97 1.83
C ALA A 13 -8.55 -8.50 0.59
N ASP A 14 -9.81 -8.90 0.41
CA ASP A 14 -10.61 -8.46 -0.73
C ASP A 14 -10.77 -6.93 -0.74
N SER A 15 -11.04 -6.33 0.43
CA SER A 15 -11.16 -4.87 0.57
C SER A 15 -9.86 -4.13 0.25
N LEU A 16 -8.73 -4.66 0.75
CA LEU A 16 -7.41 -4.03 0.57
C LEU A 16 -6.91 -4.19 -0.88
N VAL A 17 -7.09 -5.38 -1.47
CA VAL A 17 -6.78 -5.66 -2.89
C VAL A 17 -7.54 -4.70 -3.78
N TYR A 18 -8.86 -4.59 -3.61
CA TYR A 18 -9.69 -3.71 -4.44
C TYR A 18 -9.24 -2.24 -4.37
N THR A 19 -9.07 -1.71 -3.16
CA THR A 19 -8.68 -0.31 -2.96
C THR A 19 -7.28 -0.03 -3.52
N THR A 20 -6.34 -0.96 -3.33
CA THR A 20 -4.98 -0.83 -3.82
C THR A 20 -4.91 -0.91 -5.34
N GLU A 21 -5.66 -1.83 -5.96
CA GLU A 21 -5.74 -1.93 -7.42
C GLU A 21 -6.35 -0.70 -8.07
N LYS A 22 -7.42 -0.18 -7.46
CA LYS A 22 -8.05 1.05 -7.93
C LYS A 22 -7.04 2.20 -7.88
N THR A 23 -6.40 2.42 -6.74
CA THR A 23 -5.40 3.48 -6.55
C THR A 23 -4.22 3.30 -7.51
N LEU A 24 -3.71 2.08 -7.65
CA LEU A 24 -2.62 1.77 -8.56
C LEU A 24 -3.01 2.11 -9.99
N THR A 25 -4.21 1.72 -10.45
CA THR A 25 -4.68 1.97 -11.82
C THR A 25 -4.88 3.45 -12.10
N GLU A 26 -5.48 4.19 -11.15
CA GLU A 26 -5.73 5.63 -11.27
C GLU A 26 -4.44 6.45 -11.33
N HIS A 27 -3.38 5.97 -10.68
CA HIS A 27 -2.13 6.69 -10.53
C HIS A 27 -0.93 6.01 -11.21
N GLU A 28 -1.10 4.92 -11.97
CA GLU A 28 0.00 4.11 -12.53
C GLU A 28 0.98 4.95 -13.35
N ALA A 29 0.46 5.88 -14.15
CA ALA A 29 1.26 6.78 -14.98
C ALA A 29 2.12 7.79 -14.19
N LYS A 30 1.84 7.95 -12.89
CA LYS A 30 2.52 8.85 -11.95
C LYS A 30 3.55 8.12 -11.08
N LEU A 31 3.62 6.79 -11.16
CA LEU A 31 4.45 5.96 -10.29
C LEU A 31 5.64 5.38 -11.07
N ASP A 32 6.74 5.16 -10.37
CA ASP A 32 7.89 4.46 -10.94
C ASP A 32 7.56 3.01 -11.24
N ALA A 33 8.05 2.48 -12.37
CA ALA A 33 7.78 1.12 -12.81
C ALA A 33 8.12 0.06 -11.75
N SER A 34 9.21 0.26 -11.01
CA SER A 34 9.61 -0.66 -9.92
C SER A 34 8.59 -0.69 -8.77
N LEU A 35 7.98 0.45 -8.44
CA LEU A 35 6.93 0.51 -7.42
C LEU A 35 5.67 -0.19 -7.93
N VAL A 36 5.27 0.07 -9.18
CA VAL A 36 4.12 -0.59 -9.82
C VAL A 36 4.28 -2.11 -9.82
N GLU A 37 5.46 -2.62 -10.22
CA GLU A 37 5.75 -4.05 -10.21
C GLU A 37 5.70 -4.64 -8.78
N SER A 38 6.27 -3.94 -7.80
CA SER A 38 6.24 -4.38 -6.40
C SER A 38 4.81 -4.48 -5.84
N VAL A 39 3.93 -3.56 -6.21
CA VAL A 39 2.51 -3.59 -5.78
C VAL A 39 1.79 -4.73 -6.48
N LYS A 40 1.97 -4.91 -7.79
CA LYS A 40 1.37 -6.03 -8.55
C LYS A 40 1.79 -7.39 -7.99
N ALA A 41 3.07 -7.55 -7.62
CA ALA A 41 3.56 -8.76 -6.96
C ALA A 41 2.89 -9.00 -5.59
N SER A 42 2.71 -7.94 -4.79
CA SER A 42 2.06 -8.04 -3.47
C SER A 42 0.57 -8.40 -3.59
N LEU A 43 -0.13 -7.79 -4.55
CA LEU A 43 -1.52 -8.12 -4.89
C LEU A 43 -1.67 -9.59 -5.30
N GLN A 44 -0.76 -10.09 -6.12
CA GLN A 44 -0.76 -11.51 -6.51
C GLN A 44 -0.49 -12.42 -5.31
N GLY A 45 0.45 -12.06 -4.44
CA GLY A 45 0.75 -12.82 -3.23
C GLY A 45 -0.48 -12.97 -2.30
N VAL A 46 -1.27 -11.91 -2.14
CA VAL A 46 -2.52 -11.96 -1.38
C VAL A 46 -3.53 -12.90 -2.03
N ARG A 47 -3.74 -12.80 -3.35
CA ARG A 47 -4.66 -13.68 -4.10
C ARG A 47 -4.29 -15.15 -3.99
N ASP A 48 -3.02 -15.47 -4.21
CA ASP A 48 -2.50 -16.82 -4.09
C ASP A 48 -2.72 -17.38 -2.67
N ALA A 49 -2.56 -16.55 -1.64
CA ALA A 49 -2.78 -16.97 -0.25
C ALA A 49 -4.27 -17.22 0.07
N ILE A 50 -5.18 -16.42 -0.52
CA ILE A 50 -6.64 -16.63 -0.43
C ILE A 50 -7.02 -17.97 -1.09
N GLU A 51 -6.48 -18.26 -2.27
CA GLU A 51 -6.77 -19.50 -3.02
C GLU A 51 -6.25 -20.75 -2.29
N LYS A 52 -5.12 -20.64 -1.60
CA LYS A 52 -4.49 -21.74 -0.85
C LYS A 52 -5.07 -21.95 0.55
N ASP A 53 -6.02 -21.12 0.99
CA ASP A 53 -6.55 -21.13 2.36
C ASP A 53 -5.46 -21.03 3.45
N ASP A 54 -4.31 -20.40 3.13
CA ASP A 54 -3.17 -20.30 4.03
C ASP A 54 -3.24 -19.01 4.85
N LEU A 55 -3.78 -19.10 6.06
CA LEU A 55 -3.95 -17.98 6.97
C LEU A 55 -2.62 -17.29 7.34
N ALA A 56 -1.52 -18.04 7.48
CA ALA A 56 -0.24 -17.46 7.88
C ALA A 56 0.34 -16.64 6.72
N THR A 57 0.34 -17.22 5.52
CA THR A 57 0.79 -16.54 4.31
C THR A 57 -0.12 -15.36 3.97
N LEU A 58 -1.45 -15.48 4.16
CA LEU A 58 -2.40 -14.40 3.90
C LEU A 58 -2.15 -13.19 4.81
N LYS A 59 -1.89 -13.41 6.10
CA LYS A 59 -1.57 -12.32 7.04
C LYS A 59 -0.28 -11.61 6.66
N ALA A 60 0.77 -12.35 6.32
CA ALA A 60 2.03 -11.75 5.87
C ALA A 60 1.85 -10.96 4.56
N ALA A 61 1.10 -11.52 3.60
CA ALA A 61 0.82 -10.84 2.33
C ALA A 61 -0.04 -9.58 2.52
N LEU A 62 -0.99 -9.59 3.46
CA LEU A 62 -1.78 -8.42 3.86
C LEU A 62 -0.92 -7.30 4.45
N GLU A 63 0.04 -7.64 5.32
CA GLU A 63 0.99 -6.65 5.86
C GLU A 63 1.86 -6.04 4.77
N ASP A 64 2.35 -6.88 3.85
CA ASP A 64 3.18 -6.41 2.73
C ASP A 64 2.38 -5.56 1.75
N LEU A 65 1.14 -5.96 1.43
CA LEU A 65 0.24 -5.15 0.62
C LEU A 65 0.00 -3.79 1.27
N ASN A 66 -0.34 -3.74 2.57
CA ASN A 66 -0.49 -2.48 3.31
C ASN A 66 0.74 -1.57 3.20
N LYS A 67 1.94 -2.11 3.44
CA LYS A 67 3.19 -1.36 3.32
C LYS A 67 3.39 -0.81 1.90
N THR A 68 3.08 -1.60 0.87
CA THR A 68 3.20 -1.13 -0.51
C THR A 68 2.13 -0.09 -0.86
N SER A 69 0.91 -0.22 -0.35
CA SER A 69 -0.15 0.77 -0.54
C SER A 69 0.19 2.12 0.10
N MET A 70 0.86 2.13 1.26
CA MET A 70 1.39 3.36 1.86
C MET A 70 2.44 4.03 0.95
N LYS A 71 3.35 3.24 0.35
CA LYS A 71 4.34 3.77 -0.61
C LYS A 71 3.70 4.39 -1.86
N ILE A 72 2.57 3.85 -2.34
CA ILE A 72 1.80 4.47 -3.41
C ILE A 72 1.31 5.85 -2.99
N GLY A 73 0.72 5.95 -1.79
CA GLY A 73 0.25 7.23 -1.23
C GLY A 73 1.37 8.25 -1.11
N GLU A 74 2.53 7.86 -0.59
CA GLU A 74 3.72 8.71 -0.52
C GLU A 74 4.20 9.18 -1.89
N ALA A 75 4.25 8.28 -2.88
CA ALA A 75 4.70 8.62 -4.23
C ALA A 75 3.74 9.60 -4.91
N ILE A 76 2.43 9.39 -4.77
CA ILE A 76 1.39 10.30 -5.25
C ILE A 76 1.51 11.66 -4.58
N TYR A 77 1.70 11.70 -3.26
CA TYR A 77 1.83 12.96 -2.50
C TYR A 77 3.11 13.72 -2.90
N LYS A 78 4.23 13.01 -3.07
CA LYS A 78 5.51 13.59 -3.53
C LYS A 78 5.39 14.20 -4.93
N GLN A 79 4.62 13.60 -5.84
CA GLN A 79 4.30 14.22 -7.12
C GLN A 79 3.26 15.34 -7.00
N GLY A 80 2.27 15.18 -6.12
CA GLY A 80 1.17 16.14 -5.87
C GLY A 80 1.63 17.45 -5.23
N ASN A 81 2.75 17.47 -4.51
CA ASN A 81 3.35 18.71 -4.00
C ASN A 81 3.86 19.68 -5.10
N THR A 82 3.70 19.34 -6.38
CA THR A 82 3.84 20.29 -7.50
C THR A 82 2.51 20.86 -8.01
N THR A 83 1.35 20.50 -7.44
CA THR A 83 0.05 21.12 -7.74
C THR A 83 -0.90 20.99 -6.55
N THR A 84 -1.10 22.10 -5.85
CA THR A 84 -2.20 22.33 -4.91
C THR A 84 -3.54 22.12 -5.60
N ASP A 85 -4.28 21.04 -5.28
CA ASP A 85 -5.73 21.05 -5.04
C ASP A 85 -6.17 19.71 -4.43
N GLY A 86 -7.07 19.76 -3.44
CA GLY A 86 -7.36 18.66 -2.53
C GLY A 86 -8.35 17.61 -3.02
N ALA A 87 -8.27 16.42 -2.42
CA ALA A 87 -9.42 15.56 -2.17
C ALA A 87 -9.15 14.67 -0.95
N ASP A 88 -10.08 14.79 0.00
CA ASP A 88 -10.29 14.08 1.25
C ASP A 88 -10.38 12.56 1.03
N ASP A 89 -9.57 11.76 1.74
CA ASP A 89 -10.10 10.65 2.52
C ASP A 89 -9.15 10.35 3.70
N LYS A 90 -9.79 10.17 4.85
CA LYS A 90 -9.26 10.34 6.17
C LYS A 90 -8.97 8.97 6.77
N LYS A 91 -7.72 8.71 7.16
CA LYS A 91 -7.46 7.95 8.39
C LYS A 91 -6.12 8.32 9.00
N GLU A 92 -6.23 9.01 10.12
CA GLU A 92 -5.21 9.18 11.15
C GLU A 92 -4.75 7.81 11.65
N ASP A 93 -3.44 7.56 11.63
CA ASP A 93 -2.74 7.27 12.89
C ASP A 93 -1.30 7.78 12.81
N LYS A 94 -0.82 8.21 13.97
CA LYS A 94 0.36 9.04 14.17
C LYS A 94 1.63 8.19 14.14
N GLU A 95 2.69 8.70 13.53
CA GLU A 95 3.97 9.00 14.19
C GLU A 95 5.02 9.45 13.15
N ASP A 96 5.36 10.73 13.28
CA ASP A 96 6.65 11.38 13.03
C ASP A 96 7.82 10.50 12.55
N VAL A 97 8.28 10.72 11.32
CA VAL A 97 9.71 11.02 11.07
C VAL A 97 9.79 11.99 9.89
N HIS A 98 9.75 13.29 10.18
CA HIS A 98 10.42 14.26 9.32
C HIS A 98 11.93 14.05 9.51
N ASP A 99 12.56 13.22 8.69
CA ASP A 99 14.02 13.18 8.64
C ASP A 99 14.52 14.39 7.84
N ALA A 100 14.59 15.50 8.56
CA ALA A 100 15.25 16.72 8.17
C ALA A 100 16.76 16.49 8.08
N GLU A 101 17.24 15.76 7.07
CA GLU A 101 18.64 15.84 6.67
C GLU A 101 18.82 16.94 5.63
N PHE A 102 18.85 18.16 6.15
CA PHE A 102 19.48 19.32 5.53
C PHE A 102 20.94 18.94 5.24
N LYS A 103 21.24 18.50 4.00
CA LYS A 103 22.61 18.29 3.55
C LYS A 103 23.33 19.63 3.47
N ASP A 104 23.97 19.96 4.57
CA ASP A 104 25.00 20.97 4.75
C ASP A 104 26.01 20.86 3.60
N LYS A 105 25.91 21.78 2.63
CA LYS A 105 26.83 21.87 1.50
C LYS A 105 27.71 23.08 1.74
N LYS A 106 28.75 22.88 2.54
CA LYS A 106 29.93 23.74 2.60
C LYS A 106 31.05 23.05 1.82
N PRO A 107 31.72 23.79 0.92
CA PRO A 107 33.07 24.26 1.26
C PRO A 107 33.19 25.77 1.33
#